data_AF-A0A292SKJ5-F1
#
_entry.id   AF-A0A292SKJ5-F1
#
_cell.length_a   1.000
_cell.length_b   1.000
_cell.length_c   1.000
_cell.angle_alpha   90.00
_cell.angle_beta   90.00
_cell.angle_gamma   90.00
#
_symmetry.space_group_name_H-M   'P 1'
#
loop_
_entity.id
_entity.type
_entity.pdbx_description
1 polymer ?
#
loop_
_entity_poly.entity_id
_entity_poly.type
_entity_poly.pdbx_seq_one_letter_code
_entity_poly.pdbx_strand_id
1 'polypeptide(L)'
;MNDEKNNEIKEETTNKTEAVDDTDEDNRPSYKKKRVIVPAITAIVFFIVGIYFMVHAIHFQSTDDAFVEGHIVSIAPRVAGPVEQMLIDDNMPVKKGQLLIVIDPNDYEVKLAQTKAKLAQAKASLNISEKDITKSESGLEESSHDVVSTSSKLDFAQKDFKRYSSMYKEGISSKQDYDSSKTGLTVAQANHNSAIEKEKAAK
;
A
#
# COMPACT_ATOMS: atom_id res chain seq x y z
N MET A 1 -10.58 133.47 76.97
CA MET A 1 -11.04 133.33 75.58
C MET A 1 -10.43 132.03 75.07
N ASN A 2 -10.97 130.89 75.52
CA ASN A 2 -12.08 130.13 74.89
C ASN A 2 -11.63 129.53 73.57
N ASP A 3 -11.90 128.27 73.22
CA ASP A 3 -12.30 127.04 73.91
C ASP A 3 -12.34 125.97 72.80
N GLU A 4 -12.24 124.71 73.21
CA GLU A 4 -12.75 123.52 72.52
C GLU A 4 -12.20 123.03 71.14
N LYS A 5 -11.64 121.81 71.23
CA LYS A 5 -11.92 120.59 70.45
C LYS A 5 -11.74 120.59 68.92
N ASN A 6 -10.86 119.70 68.43
CA ASN A 6 -11.26 118.34 68.04
C ASN A 6 -10.07 117.44 67.64
N ASN A 7 -10.33 116.15 67.75
CA ASN A 7 -9.48 114.95 67.71
C ASN A 7 -9.43 114.32 66.30
N GLU A 8 -8.28 113.75 65.90
CA GLU A 8 -8.10 112.40 65.29
C GLU A 8 -6.66 112.18 64.75
N ILE A 9 -5.92 111.26 65.42
CA ILE A 9 -5.30 110.00 64.89
C ILE A 9 -4.61 110.06 63.50
N LYS A 10 -3.38 109.56 63.22
CA LYS A 10 -2.28 108.85 63.91
C LYS A 10 -1.07 108.76 62.94
N GLU A 11 0.15 108.78 63.52
CA GLU A 11 1.34 107.94 63.24
C GLU A 11 1.96 107.94 61.80
N GLU A 12 3.28 108.00 61.58
CA GLU A 12 4.46 107.98 62.44
C GLU A 12 5.67 108.38 61.58
N THR A 13 6.62 109.14 62.12
CA THR A 13 8.00 109.11 61.64
C THR A 13 8.89 109.43 62.83
N THR A 14 9.85 108.53 63.04
CA THR A 14 11.25 108.91 63.33
C THR A 14 11.47 109.55 64.70
N ASN A 15 12.24 108.90 65.58
CA ASN A 15 13.70 109.00 65.48
C ASN A 15 14.40 108.29 66.65
N LYS A 16 15.59 107.80 66.30
CA LYS A 16 16.82 107.94 67.06
C LYS A 16 17.19 106.86 68.07
N THR A 17 18.39 106.35 67.83
CA THR A 17 19.58 106.37 68.72
C THR A 17 20.17 104.97 68.74
N GLU A 18 21.14 104.72 67.87
CA GLU A 18 22.57 104.55 68.24
C GLU A 18 22.77 103.25 69.06
N ALA A 19 23.68 102.35 68.74
CA ALA A 19 24.79 102.35 67.81
C ALA A 19 25.39 100.93 67.81
N VAL A 20 25.92 100.54 66.64
CA VAL A 20 27.08 99.66 66.44
C VAL A 20 26.81 98.15 66.64
N ASP A 21 26.56 97.37 65.59
CA ASP A 21 27.47 96.99 64.47
C ASP A 21 28.60 96.07 64.99
N ASP A 22 28.72 94.80 64.62
CA ASP A 22 28.05 94.03 63.59
C ASP A 22 28.13 92.54 63.97
N THR A 23 26.98 91.88 63.94
CA THR A 23 26.81 90.44 63.86
C THR A 23 27.19 90.00 62.43
N ASP A 24 27.63 88.79 62.09
CA ASP A 24 26.87 87.55 62.20
C ASP A 24 27.77 86.36 61.81
N GLU A 25 27.73 85.32 62.64
CA GLU A 25 27.91 83.95 62.18
C GLU A 25 26.72 83.57 61.28
N ASP A 26 26.97 83.15 60.03
CA ASP A 26 26.04 82.23 59.34
C ASP A 26 26.79 80.95 58.94
N ASN A 27 26.60 79.94 59.79
CA ASN A 27 27.01 78.56 59.62
C ASN A 27 26.24 77.91 58.45
N ARG A 28 26.82 77.89 57.24
CA ARG A 28 26.37 77.02 56.14
C ARG A 28 27.49 76.06 55.73
N PRO A 29 27.39 74.75 56.04
CA PRO A 29 28.46 73.81 55.78
C PRO A 29 28.66 73.61 54.26
N SER A 30 29.89 73.82 53.82
CA SER A 30 30.38 73.62 52.45
C SER A 30 29.96 72.26 51.87
N TYR A 31 29.20 72.30 50.79
CA TYR A 31 28.77 71.14 50.02
C TYR A 31 29.99 70.44 49.40
N LYS A 32 30.44 69.35 50.03
CA LYS A 32 31.41 68.43 49.41
C LYS A 32 30.68 67.72 48.25
N LYS A 33 31.09 68.00 47.01
CA LYS A 33 30.53 67.46 45.74
C LYS A 33 30.21 65.95 45.78
N LYS A 34 30.92 65.16 46.60
CA LYS A 34 30.68 63.72 46.81
C LYS A 34 29.29 63.37 47.41
N ARG A 35 28.63 64.27 48.17
CA ARG A 35 27.36 63.96 48.86
C ARG A 35 26.13 63.95 47.93
N VAL A 36 26.26 64.50 46.71
CA VAL A 36 25.20 64.47 45.67
C VAL A 36 25.62 63.78 44.39
N ILE A 37 26.93 63.69 44.11
CA ILE A 37 27.42 62.88 42.99
C ILE A 37 27.04 61.40 43.17
N VAL A 38 27.13 60.86 44.39
CA VAL A 38 26.78 59.45 44.66
C VAL A 38 25.30 59.14 44.37
N PRO A 39 24.30 59.85 44.93
CA PRO A 39 22.90 59.58 44.57
C PRO A 39 22.59 59.86 43.10
N ALA A 40 23.24 60.85 42.46
CA ALA A 40 23.06 61.11 41.04
C ALA A 40 23.58 59.97 40.14
N ILE A 41 24.77 59.43 40.43
CA ILE A 41 25.30 58.26 39.71
C ILE A 41 24.41 57.05 39.95
N THR A 42 23.94 56.84 41.17
CA THR A 42 23.06 55.71 41.50
C THR A 42 21.75 55.80 40.73
N ALA A 43 21.14 57.00 40.66
CA ALA A 43 19.94 57.24 39.86
C ALA A 43 20.17 57.02 38.36
N ILE A 44 21.32 57.43 37.82
CA ILE A 44 21.70 57.19 36.43
C ILE A 44 21.87 55.70 36.15
N VAL A 45 22.51 54.95 37.05
CA VAL A 45 22.66 53.49 36.91
C VAL A 45 21.30 52.79 36.92
N PHE A 46 20.41 53.13 37.85
CA PHE A 46 19.05 52.60 37.87
C PHE A 46 18.25 52.98 36.62
N PHE A 47 18.46 54.19 36.10
CA PHE A 47 17.80 54.64 34.86
C PHE A 47 18.29 53.85 33.65
N ILE A 48 19.60 53.60 33.53
CA ILE A 48 20.18 52.79 32.45
C ILE A 48 19.71 51.33 32.54
N VAL A 49 19.71 50.74 33.74
CA VAL A 49 19.21 49.38 33.97
C VAL A 49 17.72 49.28 33.68
N GLY A 50 16.94 50.28 34.08
CA GLY A 50 15.51 50.37 33.78
C GLY A 50 15.24 50.46 32.28
N ILE A 51 15.98 51.29 31.54
CA ILE A 51 15.90 51.36 30.07
C ILE A 51 16.28 50.03 29.45
N TYR A 52 17.35 49.40 29.91
CA TYR A 52 17.78 48.09 29.40
C TYR A 52 16.70 47.02 29.57
N PHE A 53 16.11 46.95 30.76
CA PHE A 53 15.05 45.97 31.06
C PHE A 53 13.76 46.27 30.29
N MET A 54 13.42 47.55 30.12
CA MET A 54 12.27 47.99 29.34
C MET A 54 12.45 47.69 27.85
N VAL A 55 13.62 47.97 27.27
CA VAL A 55 13.95 47.59 25.89
C VAL A 55 13.89 46.08 25.72
N HIS A 56 14.41 45.31 26.67
CA HIS A 56 14.37 43.85 26.63
C HIS A 56 12.92 43.31 26.69
N ALA A 57 12.08 43.84 27.58
CA ALA A 57 10.69 43.43 27.71
C ALA A 57 9.81 43.80 26.50
N ILE A 58 10.13 44.90 25.79
CA ILE A 58 9.41 45.31 24.59
C ILE A 58 9.86 44.51 23.35
N HIS A 59 11.14 44.12 23.27
CA HIS A 59 11.69 43.43 22.10
C HIS A 59 11.61 41.90 22.17
N PHE A 60 11.48 41.30 23.36
CA PHE A 60 11.40 39.85 23.53
C PHE A 60 10.03 39.44 24.07
N GLN A 61 9.20 38.86 23.20
CA GLN A 61 7.95 38.21 23.61
C GLN A 61 8.22 36.75 23.97
N SER A 62 8.05 36.39 25.23
CA SER A 62 7.96 35.00 25.68
C SER A 62 6.50 34.56 25.58
N THR A 63 6.18 33.71 24.59
CA THR A 63 4.90 33.01 24.53
C THR A 63 5.13 31.53 24.79
N ASP A 64 4.26 30.92 25.59
CA ASP A 64 4.28 29.48 25.88
C ASP A 64 3.48 28.68 24.83
N ASP A 65 2.74 29.39 23.96
CA ASP A 65 1.94 28.81 22.89
C ASP A 65 2.79 28.60 21.63
N ALA A 66 3.47 27.46 21.57
CA ALA A 66 4.18 27.00 20.38
C ALA A 66 3.50 25.76 19.79
N PHE A 67 3.06 25.86 18.53
CA PHE A 67 2.51 24.74 17.77
C PHE A 67 3.53 24.26 16.73
N VAL A 68 3.67 22.94 16.60
CA VAL A 68 4.49 22.33 15.55
C VAL A 68 3.56 21.92 14.41
N GLU A 69 3.75 22.52 13.23
CA GLU A 69 3.06 22.10 12.02
C GLU A 69 3.77 20.89 11.40
N GLY A 70 3.01 19.84 11.10
CA GLY A 70 3.54 18.59 10.56
C GLY A 70 2.57 17.94 9.58
N HIS A 71 3.11 17.24 8.58
CA HIS A 71 2.32 16.47 7.63
C HIS A 71 2.04 15.08 8.20
N ILE A 72 0.77 14.76 8.45
CA ILE A 72 0.35 13.45 8.94
C ILE A 72 -0.06 12.59 7.74
N VAL A 73 0.59 11.43 7.58
CA VAL A 73 0.26 10.44 6.55
C VAL A 73 -0.19 9.16 7.24
N SER A 74 -1.40 8.71 6.94
CA SER A 74 -1.90 7.42 7.42
C SER A 74 -1.35 6.28 6.58
N ILE A 75 -0.88 5.22 7.23
CA ILE A 75 -0.35 4.01 6.59
C ILE A 75 -1.35 2.88 6.83
N ALA A 76 -1.80 2.24 5.75
CA ALA A 76 -2.72 1.11 5.79
C ALA A 76 -2.13 -0.11 5.08
N PRO A 77 -2.35 -1.33 5.61
CA PRO A 77 -1.90 -2.54 4.95
C PRO A 77 -2.73 -2.82 3.70
N ARG A 78 -2.09 -3.39 2.66
CA ARG A 78 -2.77 -3.79 1.42
C ARG A 78 -3.50 -5.14 1.55
N VAL A 79 -3.21 -5.88 2.61
CA VAL A 79 -3.72 -7.23 2.89
C VAL A 79 -4.25 -7.26 4.32
N ALA A 80 -5.32 -8.01 4.55
CA ALA A 80 -5.92 -8.16 5.87
C ALA A 80 -5.40 -9.42 6.54
N GLY A 81 -4.95 -9.31 7.79
CA GLY A 81 -4.47 -10.46 8.55
C GLY A 81 -4.11 -10.07 9.99
N PRO A 82 -3.87 -11.06 10.86
CA PRO A 82 -3.40 -10.79 12.20
C PRO A 82 -1.97 -10.24 12.16
N VAL A 83 -1.69 -9.31 13.07
CA VAL A 83 -0.34 -8.77 13.24
C VAL A 83 0.49 -9.79 14.01
N GLU A 84 1.57 -10.25 13.40
CA GLU A 84 2.54 -11.17 14.02
C GLU A 84 3.51 -10.40 14.91
N GLN A 85 4.04 -9.28 14.41
CA GLN A 85 5.05 -8.48 15.12
C GLN A 85 4.85 -6.99 14.84
N MET A 86 5.02 -6.17 15.87
CA MET A 86 5.08 -4.71 15.79
C MET A 86 6.49 -4.27 16.16
N LEU A 87 7.18 -3.57 15.26
CA LEU A 87 8.60 -3.21 15.37
C LEU A 87 8.79 -1.71 15.60
N ILE A 88 7.74 -1.02 16.03
CA ILE A 88 7.74 0.42 16.30
C ILE A 88 7.05 0.71 17.63
N ASP A 89 7.49 1.78 18.26
CA ASP A 89 6.85 2.40 19.42
C ASP A 89 6.46 3.85 19.10
N ASP A 90 5.65 4.44 19.98
CA ASP A 90 5.18 5.81 19.84
C ASP A 90 6.35 6.81 19.77
N ASN A 91 6.22 7.80 18.89
CA ASN A 91 7.19 8.87 18.66
C ASN A 91 8.59 8.40 18.19
N MET A 92 8.71 7.15 17.73
CA MET A 92 9.96 6.64 17.18
C MET A 92 10.24 7.21 15.78
N PRO A 93 11.44 7.75 15.50
CA PRO A 93 11.80 8.19 14.15
C PRO A 93 11.98 7.00 13.20
N VAL A 94 11.28 7.01 12.07
CA VAL A 94 11.32 5.93 11.06
C VAL A 94 11.91 6.41 9.73
N LYS A 95 12.56 5.50 9.00
CA LYS A 95 13.12 5.77 7.67
C LYS A 95 12.25 5.17 6.57
N LYS A 96 12.34 5.72 5.36
CA LYS A 96 11.67 5.15 4.18
C LYS A 96 12.12 3.71 3.94
N GLY A 97 11.16 2.79 3.82
CA GLY A 97 11.41 1.36 3.61
C GLY A 97 11.72 0.57 4.89
N GLN A 98 11.66 1.21 6.06
CA GLN A 98 11.77 0.50 7.33
C GLN A 98 10.55 -0.39 7.54
N LEU A 99 10.79 -1.63 7.96
CA LEU A 99 9.74 -2.56 8.36
C LEU A 99 9.12 -2.08 9.68
N LEU A 100 7.81 -1.84 9.67
CA LEU A 100 7.09 -1.34 10.84
C LEU A 100 6.26 -2.44 11.51
N ILE A 101 5.57 -3.24 10.70
CA ILE A 101 4.62 -4.26 11.14
C ILE A 101 4.77 -5.48 10.24
N VAL A 102 4.75 -6.67 10.84
CA VAL A 102 4.70 -7.96 10.14
C VAL A 102 3.30 -8.53 10.31
N ILE A 103 2.66 -8.87 9.20
CA ILE A 103 1.36 -9.56 9.14
C ILE A 103 1.64 -11.05 8.91
N ASP A 104 0.93 -11.92 9.62
CA ASP A 104 1.09 -13.37 9.51
C ASP A 104 0.86 -13.83 8.04
N PRO A 105 1.86 -14.46 7.38
CA PRO A 105 1.74 -14.90 6.00
C PRO A 105 1.08 -16.29 5.85
N ASN A 106 0.84 -17.04 6.92
CA ASN A 106 0.48 -18.47 6.86
C ASN A 106 -0.74 -18.75 5.98
N ASP A 107 -1.82 -18.00 6.13
CA ASP A 107 -3.05 -18.17 5.32
C ASP A 107 -2.79 -17.96 3.83
N TYR A 108 -1.93 -17.00 3.49
CA TYR A 108 -1.54 -16.70 2.12
C TYR A 108 -0.64 -17.77 1.53
N GLU A 109 0.30 -18.30 2.32
CA GLU A 109 1.16 -19.41 1.93
C GLU A 109 0.38 -20.70 1.70
N VAL A 110 -0.57 -21.01 2.59
CA VAL A 110 -1.48 -22.15 2.43
C VAL A 110 -2.31 -21.97 1.17
N LYS A 111 -2.86 -20.78 0.92
CA LYS A 111 -3.63 -20.50 -0.30
C LYS A 111 -2.79 -20.62 -1.56
N LEU A 112 -1.54 -20.17 -1.51
CA LEU A 112 -0.58 -20.30 -2.60
C LEU A 112 -0.27 -21.78 -2.86
N ALA A 113 0.00 -22.56 -1.81
CA ALA A 113 0.27 -24.00 -1.90
C ALA A 113 -0.94 -24.77 -2.49
N GLN A 114 -2.15 -24.49 -2.02
CA GLN A 114 -3.38 -25.05 -2.57
C GLN A 114 -3.54 -24.73 -4.06
N THR A 115 -3.26 -23.48 -4.46
CA THR A 115 -3.39 -23.05 -5.86
C THR A 115 -2.33 -23.70 -6.73
N LYS A 116 -1.09 -23.84 -6.25
CA LYS A 116 -0.02 -24.59 -6.91
C LYS A 116 -0.39 -26.07 -7.07
N ALA A 117 -0.97 -26.69 -6.06
CA ALA A 117 -1.45 -28.07 -6.12
C ALA A 117 -2.57 -28.24 -7.17
N LYS A 118 -3.55 -27.33 -7.20
CA LYS A 118 -4.60 -27.31 -8.24
C LYS A 118 -4.02 -27.15 -9.64
N LEU A 119 -3.01 -26.29 -9.81
CA LEU A 119 -2.32 -26.12 -11.08
C LEU A 119 -1.57 -27.40 -11.49
N ALA A 120 -0.91 -28.08 -10.56
CA ALA A 120 -0.25 -29.36 -10.83
C ALA A 120 -1.27 -30.45 -11.23
N GLN A 121 -2.41 -30.51 -10.54
CA GLN A 121 -3.51 -31.40 -10.89
C GLN A 121 -4.05 -31.12 -12.30
N ALA A 122 -4.31 -29.85 -12.62
CA ALA A 122 -4.78 -29.47 -13.95
C ALA A 122 -3.78 -29.82 -15.06
N LYS A 123 -2.48 -29.64 -14.82
CA LYS A 123 -1.41 -30.06 -15.75
C LYS A 123 -1.37 -31.58 -15.93
N ALA A 124 -1.55 -32.34 -14.85
CA ALA A 124 -1.61 -33.80 -14.93
C ALA A 124 -2.83 -34.26 -15.74
N SER A 125 -4.00 -33.67 -15.51
CA SER A 125 -5.21 -33.93 -16.30
C SER A 125 -5.02 -33.60 -17.77
N LEU A 126 -4.39 -32.46 -18.09
CA LEU A 126 -4.07 -32.11 -19.47
C LEU A 126 -3.19 -33.18 -20.13
N ASN A 127 -2.14 -33.64 -19.43
CA ASN A 127 -1.26 -34.69 -19.96
C ASN A 127 -2.02 -35.99 -20.21
N ILE A 128 -2.92 -36.39 -19.29
CA ILE A 128 -3.78 -37.57 -19.48
C ILE A 128 -4.65 -37.40 -20.73
N SER A 129 -5.31 -36.24 -20.89
CA SER A 129 -6.12 -35.96 -22.07
C SER A 129 -5.32 -35.96 -23.37
N GLU A 130 -4.09 -35.42 -23.37
CA GLU A 130 -3.19 -35.51 -24.53
C GLU A 130 -2.86 -36.96 -24.87
N LYS A 131 -2.58 -37.80 -23.86
CA LYS A 131 -2.33 -39.23 -24.06
C LYS A 131 -3.56 -39.97 -24.56
N ASP A 132 -4.74 -39.62 -24.09
CA ASP A 132 -6.00 -40.20 -24.55
C ASP A 132 -6.29 -39.82 -26.02
N ILE A 133 -5.94 -38.60 -26.45
CA ILE A 133 -6.01 -38.20 -27.86
C ILE A 133 -5.06 -39.06 -28.71
N THR A 134 -3.78 -39.15 -28.34
CA THR A 134 -2.81 -39.97 -29.09
C THR A 134 -3.21 -41.45 -29.15
N LYS A 135 -3.78 -41.97 -28.05
CA LYS A 135 -4.31 -43.34 -27.99
C LYS A 135 -5.52 -43.52 -28.92
N SER A 136 -6.40 -42.53 -28.97
CA SER A 136 -7.57 -42.55 -29.86
C SER A 136 -7.17 -42.47 -31.33
N GLU A 137 -6.18 -41.63 -31.68
CA GLU A 137 -5.59 -41.56 -33.02
C GLU A 137 -4.97 -42.92 -33.43
N SER A 138 -4.23 -43.56 -32.52
CA SER A 138 -3.64 -44.88 -32.78
C SER A 138 -4.71 -45.96 -33.00
N GLY A 139 -5.80 -45.93 -32.23
CA GLY A 139 -6.93 -46.86 -32.38
C GLY A 139 -7.73 -46.63 -33.67
N LEU A 140 -7.82 -45.38 -34.14
CA LEU A 140 -8.38 -45.03 -35.45
C LEU A 140 -7.54 -45.62 -36.58
N GLU A 141 -6.21 -45.47 -36.51
CA GLU A 141 -5.30 -46.02 -37.52
C GLU A 141 -5.38 -47.56 -37.58
N GLU A 142 -5.42 -48.23 -36.43
CA GLU A 142 -5.65 -49.67 -36.36
C GLU A 142 -6.98 -50.08 -37.01
N SER A 143 -8.07 -49.35 -36.73
CA SER A 143 -9.39 -49.61 -37.30
C SER A 143 -9.39 -49.42 -38.82
N SER A 144 -8.75 -48.35 -39.33
CA SER A 144 -8.60 -48.14 -40.78
C SER A 144 -7.80 -49.27 -41.44
N HIS A 145 -6.75 -49.77 -40.80
CA HIS A 145 -6.01 -50.93 -41.31
C HIS A 145 -6.86 -52.21 -41.37
N ASP A 146 -7.75 -52.43 -40.40
CA ASP A 146 -8.66 -53.58 -40.43
C ASP A 146 -9.68 -53.47 -41.59
N VAL A 147 -10.19 -52.27 -41.88
CA VAL A 147 -11.06 -52.03 -43.04
C VAL A 147 -10.32 -52.35 -44.36
N VAL A 148 -9.05 -51.96 -44.49
CA VAL A 148 -8.24 -52.30 -45.66
C VAL A 148 -7.96 -53.81 -45.76
N SER A 149 -7.72 -54.48 -44.63
CA SER A 149 -7.53 -55.94 -44.59
C SER A 149 -8.80 -56.69 -45.02
N THR A 150 -9.95 -56.27 -44.49
CA THR A 150 -11.25 -56.91 -44.75
C THR A 150 -11.77 -56.61 -46.15
N SER A 151 -11.51 -55.44 -46.70
CA SER A 151 -11.86 -55.12 -48.09
C SER A 151 -11.10 -56.01 -49.08
N SER A 152 -9.82 -56.27 -48.82
CA SER A 152 -9.01 -57.19 -49.64
C SER A 152 -9.53 -58.63 -49.57
N LYS A 153 -9.93 -59.09 -48.38
CA LYS A 153 -10.56 -60.41 -48.19
C LYS A 153 -11.91 -60.52 -48.90
N LEU A 154 -12.69 -59.44 -48.89
CA LEU A 154 -13.98 -59.34 -49.58
C LEU A 154 -13.79 -59.39 -51.10
N ASP A 155 -12.85 -58.64 -51.65
CA ASP A 155 -12.53 -58.67 -53.09
C ASP A 155 -12.10 -60.08 -53.52
N PHE A 156 -11.25 -60.74 -52.74
CA PHE A 156 -10.87 -62.13 -52.97
C PHE A 156 -12.10 -63.07 -52.99
N ALA A 157 -12.97 -62.99 -51.99
CA ALA A 157 -14.17 -63.82 -51.90
C ALA A 157 -15.18 -63.53 -53.03
N GLN A 158 -15.28 -62.28 -53.49
CA GLN A 158 -16.10 -61.90 -54.63
C GLN A 158 -15.59 -62.51 -55.94
N LYS A 159 -14.28 -62.43 -56.17
CA LYS A 159 -13.62 -63.04 -57.35
C LYS A 159 -13.79 -64.55 -57.33
N ASP A 160 -13.62 -65.16 -56.16
CA ASP A 160 -13.78 -66.60 -55.98
C ASP A 160 -15.22 -67.06 -56.25
N PHE A 161 -16.21 -66.38 -55.67
CA PHE A 161 -17.63 -66.66 -55.93
C PHE A 161 -17.99 -66.48 -57.40
N LYS A 162 -17.47 -65.43 -58.07
CA LYS A 162 -17.68 -65.21 -59.50
C LYS A 162 -17.12 -66.36 -60.33
N ARG A 163 -15.92 -66.85 -60.00
CA ARG A 163 -15.25 -67.98 -60.65
C ARG A 163 -16.03 -69.29 -60.46
N TYR A 164 -16.42 -69.64 -59.24
CA TYR A 164 -17.21 -70.85 -59.00
C TYR A 164 -18.62 -70.76 -59.59
N SER A 165 -19.22 -69.56 -59.60
CA SER A 165 -20.52 -69.36 -60.24
C SER A 165 -20.46 -69.55 -61.77
N SER A 166 -19.38 -69.15 -62.45
CA SER A 166 -19.23 -69.42 -63.89
C SER A 166 -18.99 -70.90 -64.15
N MET A 167 -18.10 -71.55 -63.38
CA MET A 167 -17.81 -72.98 -63.52
C MET A 167 -19.03 -73.87 -63.21
N TYR A 168 -19.88 -73.48 -62.26
CA TYR A 168 -21.12 -74.18 -61.96
C TYR A 168 -22.15 -74.05 -63.11
N LYS A 169 -22.27 -72.87 -63.72
CA LYS A 169 -23.13 -72.65 -64.90
C LYS A 169 -22.69 -73.48 -66.10
N GLU A 170 -21.37 -73.67 -66.26
CA GLU A 170 -20.78 -74.50 -67.31
C GLU A 170 -20.82 -76.01 -66.99
N GLY A 171 -21.29 -76.41 -65.80
CA GLY A 171 -21.40 -77.81 -65.37
C GLY A 171 -20.08 -78.46 -64.94
N ILE A 172 -19.03 -77.66 -64.71
CA ILE A 172 -17.66 -78.10 -64.40
C ILE A 172 -17.45 -78.23 -62.88
N SER A 173 -18.23 -77.50 -62.07
CA SER A 173 -18.11 -77.45 -60.60
C SER A 173 -19.26 -78.15 -59.89
N SER A 174 -19.01 -78.70 -58.69
CA SER A 174 -20.05 -79.29 -57.84
C SER A 174 -20.94 -78.23 -57.19
N LYS A 175 -22.14 -78.63 -56.75
CA LYS A 175 -23.05 -77.76 -55.98
C LYS A 175 -22.46 -77.34 -54.63
N GLN A 176 -21.71 -78.22 -53.99
CA GLN A 176 -21.06 -77.97 -52.70
C GLN A 176 -20.02 -76.84 -52.81
N ASP A 177 -19.24 -76.81 -53.90
CA ASP A 177 -18.23 -75.76 -54.12
C ASP A 177 -18.88 -74.38 -54.32
N TYR A 178 -20.00 -74.34 -55.06
CA TYR A 178 -20.79 -73.13 -55.24
C TYR A 178 -21.35 -72.60 -53.91
N ASP A 179 -21.99 -73.48 -53.12
CA ASP A 179 -22.59 -73.10 -51.83
C ASP A 179 -21.52 -72.71 -50.80
N SER A 180 -20.35 -73.35 -50.84
CA SER A 180 -19.19 -73.00 -50.01
C SER A 180 -18.67 -71.59 -50.33
N SER A 181 -18.44 -71.28 -51.62
CA SER A 181 -17.97 -69.96 -52.04
C SER A 181 -19.00 -68.85 -51.76
N LYS A 182 -20.30 -69.15 -51.93
CA LYS A 182 -21.39 -68.24 -51.55
C LYS A 182 -21.39 -67.92 -50.05
N THR A 183 -21.21 -68.95 -49.22
CA THR A 183 -21.09 -68.78 -47.76
C THR A 183 -19.84 -67.97 -47.41
N GLY A 184 -18.71 -68.26 -48.06
CA GLY A 184 -17.46 -67.51 -47.90
C GLY A 184 -17.60 -66.03 -48.23
N LEU A 185 -18.28 -65.68 -49.33
CA LEU A 185 -18.61 -64.29 -49.68
C LEU A 185 -19.44 -63.62 -48.59
N THR A 186 -20.47 -64.30 -48.09
CA THR A 186 -21.39 -63.77 -47.07
C THR A 186 -20.63 -63.47 -45.77
N VAL A 187 -19.74 -64.36 -45.35
CA VAL A 187 -18.87 -64.18 -44.17
C VAL A 187 -17.90 -63.02 -44.39
N ALA A 188 -17.25 -62.94 -45.55
CA ALA A 188 -16.32 -61.85 -45.86
C ALA A 188 -17.04 -60.49 -45.87
N GLN A 189 -18.26 -60.42 -46.39
CA GLN A 189 -19.10 -59.23 -46.39
C GLN A 189 -19.54 -58.82 -44.97
N ALA A 190 -19.94 -59.78 -44.14
CA ALA A 190 -20.27 -59.52 -42.74
C ALA A 190 -19.05 -58.98 -41.95
N ASN A 191 -17.87 -59.57 -42.17
CA ASN A 191 -16.64 -59.14 -41.52
C ASN A 191 -16.21 -57.73 -41.95
N HIS A 192 -16.32 -57.41 -43.24
CA HIS A 192 -16.01 -56.07 -43.75
C HIS A 192 -16.98 -55.01 -43.20
N ASN A 193 -18.29 -55.29 -43.21
CA ASN A 193 -19.27 -54.39 -42.61
C ASN A 193 -19.00 -54.19 -41.12
N SER A 194 -18.67 -55.25 -40.38
CA SER A 194 -18.29 -55.14 -38.96
C SER A 194 -17.06 -54.25 -38.76
N ALA A 195 -16.05 -54.33 -39.63
CA ALA A 195 -14.87 -53.47 -39.56
C ALA A 195 -15.20 -52.00 -39.84
N ILE A 196 -16.07 -51.71 -40.82
CA ILE A 196 -16.54 -50.34 -41.10
C ILE A 196 -17.30 -49.76 -39.91
N GLU A 197 -18.19 -50.53 -39.30
CA GLU A 197 -18.95 -50.06 -38.13
C GLU A 197 -18.01 -49.80 -36.92
N LYS A 198 -16.94 -50.59 -36.76
CA LYS A 198 -15.91 -50.32 -35.74
C LYS A 198 -15.13 -49.03 -36.04
N GLU A 199 -14.72 -48.80 -37.29
CA GLU A 199 -14.05 -47.56 -37.70
C GLU A 199 -14.96 -46.34 -37.47
N LYS A 200 -16.25 -46.47 -37.77
CA LYS A 200 -17.25 -45.43 -37.54
C LYS A 200 -17.50 -45.17 -36.06
N ALA A 201 -17.48 -46.20 -35.22
CA ALA A 201 -17.60 -46.06 -33.77
C ALA A 201 -16.34 -45.44 -33.12
N ALA A 202 -15.20 -45.52 -33.78
CA ALA A 202 -13.95 -44.92 -33.33
C ALA A 202 -13.79 -43.45 -33.73
N LYS A 203 -14.54 -42.97 -34.73
CA LYS A 203 -14.59 -41.56 -35.19
C LYS A 203 -15.58 -40.73 -34.38
#